data_AF-A0A957ZBE8-F1
#
_entry.id   AF-A0A957ZBE8-F1
#
_cell.length_a   1.000
_cell.length_b   1.000
_cell.length_c   1.000
_cell.angle_alpha   90.00
_cell.angle_beta   90.00
_cell.angle_gamma   90.00
#
_symmetry.space_group_name_H-M   'P 1'
#
loop_
_entity.id
_entity.type
_entity.pdbx_description
1 polymer ?
#
loop_
_entity_poly.entity_id
_entity_poly.type
_entity_poly.pdbx_seq_one_letter_code
_entity_poly.pdbx_strand_id
1 'polypeptide(L)'
;REFRLYQSSFLLRDYGWNVEELPFGQDANLRLDVDPKQAWAEENLRHAPLEINRAARHELLRVPGIGPVGADAIMTARRRQPLTDLSHLTKLGIRASHKSAPYITLNGKQPYQQLTLF
;
A
#
# COMPACT_ATOMS: atom_id res chain seq x y z
N ARG A 1 -3.41 1.73 26.02
CA ARG A 1 -2.66 2.90 25.50
C ARG A 1 -1.34 2.48 24.84
N GLU A 2 -0.66 1.44 25.33
CA GLU A 2 0.61 0.91 24.79
C GLU A 2 0.55 0.32 23.38
N PHE A 3 -0.56 -0.30 22.97
CA PHE A 3 -0.72 -0.92 21.64
C PHE A 3 -0.53 0.06 20.45
N ARG A 4 -0.60 1.38 20.68
CA ARG A 4 -0.60 2.43 19.64
C ARG A 4 0.76 3.09 19.37
N LEU A 5 1.60 3.20 20.39
CA LEU A 5 3.02 3.55 20.20
C LEU A 5 3.72 2.47 19.36
N TYR A 6 3.26 1.22 19.47
CA TYR A 6 3.78 0.09 18.70
C TYR A 6 3.39 0.14 17.22
N GLN A 7 2.15 0.53 16.91
CA GLN A 7 1.68 0.66 15.51
C GLN A 7 2.37 1.82 14.79
N SER A 8 2.57 2.95 15.48
CA SER A 8 3.32 4.09 14.95
C SER A 8 4.82 3.78 14.85
N SER A 9 5.42 3.09 15.82
CA SER A 9 6.84 2.71 15.75
C SER A 9 7.14 1.71 14.63
N PHE A 10 6.21 0.81 14.31
CA PHE A 10 6.33 -0.14 13.20
C PHE A 10 6.31 0.57 11.83
N LEU A 11 5.46 1.58 11.64
CA LEU A 11 5.46 2.39 10.41
C LEU A 11 6.75 3.22 10.26
N LEU A 12 7.25 3.77 11.36
CA LEU A 12 8.49 4.55 11.37
C LEU A 12 9.72 3.67 11.13
N ARG A 13 9.85 2.51 11.81
CA ARG A 13 11.01 1.61 11.68
C ARG A 13 10.98 0.75 10.44
N ASP A 14 9.89 0.01 10.22
CA ASP A 14 9.87 -1.07 9.23
C ASP A 14 9.38 -0.59 7.85
N TYR A 15 8.67 0.54 7.80
CA TYR A 15 8.16 1.12 6.56
C TYR A 15 8.83 2.43 6.14
N GLY A 16 9.70 3.01 6.99
CA GLY A 16 10.45 4.23 6.69
C GLY A 16 9.56 5.46 6.50
N TRP A 17 8.44 5.54 7.21
CA TRP A 17 7.57 6.72 7.21
C TRP A 17 8.23 7.87 8.00
N ASN A 18 8.03 9.10 7.55
CA ASN A 18 8.31 10.28 8.36
C ASN A 18 7.09 10.61 9.23
N VAL A 19 7.32 11.29 10.35
CA VAL A 19 6.25 11.72 11.26
C VAL A 19 5.22 12.57 10.52
N GLU A 20 5.65 13.43 9.59
CA GLU A 20 4.80 14.32 8.79
C GLU A 20 3.84 13.59 7.84
N GLU A 21 4.10 12.32 7.56
CA GLU A 21 3.30 11.51 6.63
C GLU A 21 2.24 10.68 7.35
N LEU A 22 2.25 10.73 8.69
CA LEU A 22 1.23 10.08 9.52
C LEU A 22 -0.06 10.92 9.51
N PRO A 23 -1.23 10.30 9.27
CA PRO A 23 -2.50 11.02 9.31
C PRO A 23 -2.88 11.33 10.77
N PHE A 24 -2.53 12.53 11.21
CA PHE A 24 -2.99 13.07 12.48
C PHE A 24 -4.41 13.64 12.32
N GLY A 25 -5.28 13.31 13.28
CA GLY A 25 -6.57 13.98 13.46
C GLY A 25 -6.40 15.40 13.98
N GLN A 26 -7.51 16.15 14.03
CA GLN A 26 -7.52 17.54 14.51
C GLN A 26 -7.06 17.71 15.97
N ASP A 27 -6.98 16.61 16.72
CA ASP A 27 -6.50 16.53 18.11
C ASP A 27 -5.04 16.08 18.21
N ALA A 28 -4.28 16.08 17.11
CA ALA A 28 -2.92 15.56 16.99
C ALA A 28 -2.76 14.08 17.37
N ASN A 29 -3.87 13.34 17.48
CA ASN A 29 -3.84 11.89 17.65
C ASN A 29 -3.92 11.20 16.29
N LEU A 30 -3.24 10.06 16.14
CA LEU A 30 -3.40 9.23 14.95
C LEU A 30 -4.89 8.86 14.80
N ARG A 31 -5.47 9.08 13.62
CA ARG A 31 -6.86 8.70 13.34
C ARG A 31 -7.04 7.20 13.57
N LEU A 32 -7.90 6.85 14.52
CA LEU A 32 -8.09 5.48 15.04
C LEU A 32 -9.09 4.64 14.24
N ASP A 33 -9.78 5.29 13.31
CA ASP A 33 -10.91 4.79 12.52
C ASP A 33 -10.50 4.21 11.15
N VAL A 34 -9.30 4.54 10.66
CA VAL A 34 -8.84 4.19 9.31
C VAL A 34 -7.38 3.70 9.35
N ASP A 35 -7.05 2.67 8.56
CA ASP A 35 -5.66 2.25 8.36
C ASP A 35 -4.84 3.44 7.82
N PRO A 36 -3.73 3.84 8.47
CA PRO A 36 -3.03 5.08 8.12
C PRO A 36 -2.46 5.06 6.70
N LYS A 37 -2.13 3.88 6.16
CA LYS A 37 -1.73 3.75 4.75
C LYS A 37 -2.92 3.95 3.82
N GLN A 38 -4.08 3.44 4.21
CA GLN A 38 -5.31 3.62 3.45
C GLN A 38 -5.73 5.09 3.41
N ALA A 39 -5.68 5.81 4.53
CA ALA A 39 -5.94 7.25 4.56
C ALA A 39 -4.96 8.02 3.66
N TRP A 40 -3.66 7.76 3.80
CA TRP A 40 -2.64 8.40 2.97
C TRP A 40 -2.83 8.09 1.47
N ALA A 41 -3.09 6.83 1.12
CA ALA A 41 -3.27 6.41 -0.27
C ALA A 41 -4.56 6.98 -0.89
N GLU A 42 -5.60 7.17 -0.09
CA GLU A 42 -6.82 7.84 -0.54
C GLU A 42 -6.54 9.30 -0.94
N GLU A 43 -5.74 10.02 -0.16
CA GLU A 43 -5.40 11.41 -0.44
C GLU A 43 -4.37 11.55 -1.57
N ASN A 44 -3.42 10.62 -1.69
CA ASN A 44 -2.25 10.78 -2.57
C ASN A 44 -2.28 9.90 -3.83
N LEU A 45 -2.89 8.71 -3.79
CA LEU A 45 -2.84 7.73 -4.88
C LEU A 45 -4.18 7.51 -5.58
N ARG A 46 -5.29 7.96 -5.00
CA ARG A 46 -6.64 7.74 -5.58
C ARG A 46 -6.79 8.36 -6.97
N HIS A 47 -6.23 9.55 -7.17
CA HIS A 47 -6.27 10.29 -8.44
C HIS A 47 -4.99 10.15 -9.27
N ALA A 48 -3.92 9.61 -8.68
CA ALA A 48 -2.64 9.35 -9.33
C ALA A 48 -2.10 7.96 -8.91
N PRO A 49 -2.69 6.87 -9.45
CA PRO A 49 -2.32 5.52 -9.06
C PRO A 49 -0.85 5.21 -9.37
N LEU A 50 -0.22 4.42 -8.50
CA LEU A 50 1.19 4.08 -8.60
C LEU A 50 1.42 2.92 -9.59
N GLU A 51 2.30 3.10 -10.58
CA GLU A 51 2.72 2.02 -11.47
C GLU A 51 3.73 1.09 -10.79
N ILE A 52 3.27 -0.09 -10.37
CA ILE A 52 4.08 -0.99 -9.53
C ILE A 52 5.27 -1.59 -10.27
N ASN A 53 5.25 -1.64 -11.61
CA ASN A 53 6.38 -2.13 -12.37
C ASN A 53 7.55 -1.13 -12.41
N ARG A 54 7.30 0.14 -12.06
CA ARG A 54 8.29 1.23 -12.09
C ARG A 54 8.58 1.83 -10.72
N ALA A 55 7.64 1.74 -9.78
CA ALA A 55 7.73 2.31 -8.45
C ALA A 55 9.01 1.93 -7.68
N ALA A 56 9.58 2.84 -6.92
CA ALA A 56 10.61 2.52 -5.95
C ALA A 56 10.03 1.70 -4.78
N ARG A 57 10.90 0.99 -4.06
CA ARG A 57 10.51 0.16 -2.91
C ARG A 57 9.74 0.96 -1.84
N HIS A 58 10.17 2.19 -1.55
CA HIS A 58 9.54 3.03 -0.55
C HIS A 58 8.12 3.49 -0.97
N GLU A 59 7.88 3.69 -2.26
CA GLU A 59 6.55 4.02 -2.78
C GLU A 59 5.60 2.81 -2.66
N LEU A 60 6.09 1.60 -2.98
CA LEU A 60 5.34 0.36 -2.78
C LEU A 60 4.94 0.17 -1.31
N LEU A 61 5.81 0.58 -0.37
CA LEU A 61 5.52 0.55 1.06
C LEU A 61 4.46 1.56 1.50
N ARG A 62 4.00 2.48 0.64
CA ARG A 62 2.85 3.35 0.93
C ARG A 62 1.51 2.77 0.51
N VAL A 63 1.52 1.82 -0.43
CA VAL A 63 0.30 1.20 -0.93
C VAL A 63 -0.33 0.30 0.15
N PRO A 64 -1.64 0.44 0.43
CA PRO A 64 -2.36 -0.42 1.37
C PRO A 64 -2.29 -1.89 0.95
N GLY A 65 -2.09 -2.79 1.91
CA GLY A 65 -1.94 -4.23 1.65
C GLY A 65 -0.53 -4.68 1.22
N ILE A 66 0.37 -3.77 0.86
CA ILE A 66 1.76 -4.09 0.51
C ILE A 66 2.70 -3.81 1.69
N GLY A 67 3.25 -4.87 2.28
CA GLY A 67 4.28 -4.80 3.33
C GLY A 67 5.71 -4.96 2.78
N PRO A 68 6.77 -4.93 3.62
CA PRO A 68 8.16 -5.10 3.22
C PRO A 68 8.41 -6.33 2.36
N VAL A 69 7.93 -7.49 2.82
CA VAL A 69 8.04 -8.76 2.09
C VAL A 69 7.35 -8.67 0.73
N GLY A 70 6.15 -8.07 0.66
CA GLY A 70 5.41 -7.89 -0.59
C GLY A 70 6.10 -6.92 -1.55
N ALA A 71 6.66 -5.81 -1.03
CA ALA A 71 7.42 -4.85 -1.81
C ALA A 71 8.67 -5.50 -2.41
N ASP A 72 9.43 -6.26 -1.61
CA ASP A 72 10.61 -6.99 -2.09
C ASP A 72 10.27 -8.07 -3.13
N ALA A 73 9.14 -8.76 -2.92
CA ALA A 73 8.62 -9.73 -3.88
C ALA A 73 8.24 -9.06 -5.22
N ILE A 74 7.56 -7.91 -5.19
CA ILE A 74 7.24 -7.11 -6.40
C ILE A 74 8.52 -6.68 -7.11
N MET A 75 9.46 -6.09 -6.37
CA MET A 75 10.75 -5.61 -6.90
C MET A 75 11.52 -6.71 -7.62
N THR A 76 11.46 -7.93 -7.09
CA THR A 76 12.10 -9.11 -7.69
C THR A 76 11.32 -9.64 -8.90
N ALA A 77 10.00 -9.79 -8.75
CA ALA A 77 9.14 -10.39 -9.78
C ALA A 77 9.11 -9.56 -11.06
N ARG A 78 8.99 -8.23 -10.93
CA ARG A 78 8.88 -7.32 -12.08
C ARG A 78 10.12 -7.28 -12.98
N ARG A 79 11.29 -7.69 -12.45
CA ARG A 79 12.53 -7.82 -13.24
C ARG A 79 12.49 -9.02 -14.18
N ARG A 80 11.72 -10.05 -13.83
CA ARG A 80 11.57 -11.27 -14.64
C ARG A 80 10.46 -11.11 -15.66
N GLN A 81 9.31 -10.58 -15.22
CA GLN A 81 8.17 -10.32 -16.09
C GLN A 81 7.32 -9.18 -15.52
N PRO A 82 6.69 -8.35 -16.35
CA PRO A 82 5.76 -7.33 -15.88
C PRO A 82 4.59 -7.95 -15.10
N LEU A 83 4.19 -7.28 -14.03
CA LEU A 83 2.99 -7.58 -13.26
C LEU A 83 1.80 -6.93 -13.97
N THR A 84 0.88 -7.75 -14.47
CA THR A 84 -0.25 -7.32 -15.31
C THR A 84 -1.63 -7.60 -14.69
N ASP A 85 -1.68 -8.40 -13.62
CA ASP A 85 -2.92 -8.87 -12.99
C ASP A 85 -2.80 -8.97 -11.46
N LEU A 86 -3.89 -8.73 -10.72
CA LEU A 86 -3.90 -8.79 -9.25
C LEU A 86 -3.57 -10.18 -8.71
N SER A 87 -3.89 -11.25 -9.45
CA SER A 87 -3.52 -12.61 -9.08
C SER A 87 -2.01 -12.80 -8.97
N HIS A 88 -1.21 -12.02 -9.70
CA HIS A 88 0.24 -12.03 -9.55
C HIS A 88 0.64 -11.53 -8.15
N LEU A 89 0.00 -10.48 -7.64
CA LEU A 89 0.25 -9.98 -6.29
C LEU A 89 -0.13 -11.02 -5.23
N THR A 90 -1.26 -11.69 -5.39
CA THR A 90 -1.68 -12.77 -4.49
C THR A 90 -0.67 -13.92 -4.48
N LYS A 91 -0.14 -14.32 -5.65
CA LYS A 91 0.92 -15.34 -5.77
C LYS A 91 2.25 -14.91 -5.12
N LEU A 92 2.50 -13.60 -5.04
CA LEU A 92 3.65 -13.02 -4.33
C LEU A 92 3.42 -12.87 -2.82
N GLY A 93 2.29 -13.37 -2.29
CA GLY A 93 1.97 -13.32 -0.86
C GLY A 93 1.21 -12.06 -0.41
N ILE A 94 0.83 -11.18 -1.34
CA ILE A 94 0.03 -9.98 -1.06
C ILE A 94 -1.44 -10.39 -1.06
N ARG A 95 -1.88 -10.99 0.06
CA ARG A 95 -3.23 -11.60 0.19
C ARG A 95 -4.37 -10.57 0.21
N ALA A 96 -4.07 -9.33 0.59
CA ALA A 96 -5.02 -8.22 0.59
C ALA A 96 -4.90 -7.35 -0.68
N SER A 97 -4.61 -7.96 -1.84
CA SER A 97 -4.39 -7.27 -3.12
C SER A 97 -5.57 -6.39 -3.55
N HIS A 98 -6.80 -6.72 -3.13
CA HIS A 98 -7.98 -5.88 -3.32
C HIS A 98 -7.86 -4.50 -2.65
N LYS A 99 -7.13 -4.37 -1.53
CA LYS A 99 -6.87 -3.08 -0.87
C LYS A 99 -5.89 -2.22 -1.66
N SER A 100 -5.00 -2.84 -2.41
CA SER A 100 -4.02 -2.15 -3.26
C SER A 100 -4.63 -1.68 -4.58
N ALA A 101 -5.62 -2.44 -5.09
CA ALA A 101 -6.22 -2.26 -6.41
C ALA A 101 -6.67 -0.82 -6.76
N PRO A 102 -7.30 -0.03 -5.87
CA PRO A 102 -7.70 1.35 -6.21
C PRO A 102 -6.51 2.30 -6.43
N TYR A 103 -5.34 1.96 -5.91
CA TYR A 103 -4.20 2.87 -5.75
C TYR A 103 -3.02 2.52 -6.67
N ILE A 104 -3.16 1.50 -7.52
CA ILE A 104 -2.08 1.01 -8.37
C ILE A 104 -2.50 0.84 -9.83
N THR A 105 -1.52 0.87 -10.72
CA THR A 105 -1.62 0.30 -12.07
C THR A 105 -0.69 -0.89 -12.22
N LEU A 106 -1.12 -1.81 -13.09
CA LEU A 106 -0.41 -3.00 -13.50
C LEU A 106 -0.10 -2.87 -14.99
N ASN A 107 1.12 -2.42 -15.31
CA ASN A 107 1.58 -2.21 -16.68
C ASN A 107 0.69 -1.21 -17.44
N GLY A 108 0.44 -0.06 -16.82
CA GLY A 108 -0.36 1.04 -17.37
C GLY A 108 -1.87 0.87 -17.28
N LYS A 109 -2.36 -0.22 -16.69
CA LYS A 109 -3.80 -0.50 -16.56
C LYS A 109 -4.21 -0.56 -15.11
N GLN A 110 -5.32 0.10 -14.77
CA GLN A 110 -5.93 -0.12 -13.47
C GLN A 110 -6.50 -1.54 -13.40
N PRO A 111 -6.23 -2.29 -12.33
CA PRO A 111 -6.78 -3.63 -12.18
C PRO A 111 -8.29 -3.58 -12.04
N TYR A 112 -8.98 -4.55 -12.65
CA TYR A 112 -10.42 -4.69 -12.47
C TYR A 112 -10.73 -4.99 -11.01
N GLN A 113 -11.54 -4.12 -10.40
CA GLN A 113 -12.15 -4.41 -9.10
C GLN A 113 -13.39 -5.24 -9.38
N GLN A 114 -13.37 -6.51 -8.95
CA GLN A 114 -14.62 -7.24 -8.81
C GLN A 114 -15.40 -6.53 -7.70
N LEU A 115 -16.40 -5.75 -8.09
CA LEU A 115 -17.47 -5.36 -7.19
C LEU A 115 -18.09 -6.67 -6.72
N THR A 116 -17.85 -7.04 -5.46
CA THR A 116 -18.61 -8.10 -4.81
C THR A 116 -20.06 -7.63 -4.81
N LEU A 117 -20.85 -8.08 -5.79
CA LEU A 117 -22.29 -8.00 -5.72
C LEU A 117 -22.68 -8.94 -4.57
N PHE A 118 -23.34 -8.35 -3.57
CA PHE A 118 -23.74 -8.98 -2.31
C PHE A 118 -24.48 -10.31 -2.51
#